data_AF-A0A5J4PE83-F1
#
_entry.id   AF-A0A5J4PE83-F1
#
_cell.length_a   1.000
_cell.length_b   1.000
_cell.length_c   1.000
_cell.angle_alpha   90.00
_cell.angle_beta   90.00
_cell.angle_gamma   90.00
#
_symmetry.space_group_name_H-M   'P 1'
#
loop_
_entity.id
_entity.type
_entity.pdbx_description
1 polymer ?
#
loop_
_entity_poly.entity_id
_entity_poly.type
_entity_poly.pdbx_seq_one_letter_code
_entity_poly.pdbx_strand_id
1 'polypeptide(L)'
;IVKGVEKGIERSSKIMMPALFILLLVLVVSAVTLPGAEKGIAFLFKPDFSKVNGDAFLAAMGQAFFSLSLGMGCLCTYASYFKKDTNLTKTAFSVGAIDTLVAILAGVIIFPAAFSVGIQPDAGPSLLFITLPNVFQQAFGNASILAYVFSVMFYVLLALAALTSTISMHEVATAYLHEEFNFTRSKAARIVTGGCIFLGVFCSLSLGVMKEHTILGLGLFDLFDFVTA
;
A
#
# COMPACT_ATOMS: atom_id res chain seq x y z
N ILE A 1 -2.02 14.33 12.83
CA ILE A 1 -0.65 14.76 13.19
C ILE A 1 -0.68 15.97 14.12
N VAL A 2 -1.00 17.19 13.65
CA VAL A 2 -1.00 18.41 14.51
C VAL A 2 -1.94 18.34 15.73
N LYS A 3 -3.05 17.60 15.65
CA LYS A 3 -4.00 17.40 16.77
C LYS A 3 -3.83 16.06 17.52
N GLY A 4 -2.72 15.35 17.32
CA GLY A 4 -2.53 13.98 17.78
C GLY A 4 -3.18 12.94 16.85
N VAL A 5 -2.72 11.69 16.93
CA VAL A 5 -3.17 10.56 16.08
C VAL A 5 -4.44 9.90 16.63
N GLU A 6 -4.63 9.91 17.95
CA GLU A 6 -5.65 9.11 18.67
C GLU A 6 -7.12 9.43 18.34
N LYS A 7 -7.55 10.70 18.30
CA LYS A 7 -9.00 10.99 18.40
C LYS A 7 -9.81 10.88 17.11
N GLY A 8 -9.17 10.91 15.93
CA GLY A 8 -9.88 10.91 14.64
C GLY A 8 -9.65 9.63 13.84
N ILE A 9 -8.38 9.30 13.60
CA ILE A 9 -7.98 8.24 12.68
C ILE A 9 -8.28 6.87 13.27
N GLU A 10 -7.97 6.66 14.56
CA GLU A 10 -8.18 5.37 15.22
C GLU A 10 -9.64 4.92 15.18
N ARG A 11 -10.59 5.86 15.33
CA ARG A 11 -12.03 5.57 15.29
C ARG A 11 -12.51 5.22 13.88
N SER A 12 -12.06 5.96 12.87
CA SER A 12 -12.41 5.66 11.48
C SER A 12 -11.79 4.33 11.03
N SER A 13 -10.52 4.08 11.32
CA SER A 13 -9.83 2.84 10.94
C SER A 13 -10.48 1.58 11.52
N LYS A 14 -11.04 1.65 12.74
CA LYS A 14 -11.75 0.51 13.37
C LYS A 14 -12.97 0.03 12.61
N ILE A 15 -13.65 0.91 11.86
CA ILE A 15 -14.81 0.55 11.02
C ILE A 15 -14.37 0.25 9.60
N MET A 16 -13.41 1.03 9.09
CA MET A 16 -13.04 1.04 7.68
C MET A 16 -12.13 -0.13 7.29
N MET A 17 -11.23 -0.56 8.17
CA MET A 17 -10.35 -1.70 7.89
C MET A 17 -11.15 -3.01 7.75
N PRO A 18 -12.11 -3.34 8.64
CA PRO A 18 -13.01 -4.47 8.42
C PRO A 18 -13.85 -4.34 7.14
N ALA A 19 -14.37 -3.14 6.84
CA ALA A 19 -15.14 -2.90 5.62
C ALA A 19 -14.30 -3.16 4.35
N LEU A 20 -13.05 -2.69 4.33
CA LEU A 20 -12.10 -2.97 3.26
C LEU A 20 -11.83 -4.47 3.13
N PHE A 21 -11.62 -5.17 4.24
CA PHE A 21 -11.39 -6.62 4.22
C PHE A 21 -12.58 -7.40 3.64
N ILE A 22 -13.80 -7.07 4.05
CA ILE A 22 -15.03 -7.68 3.50
C ILE A 22 -15.12 -7.40 1.99
N LEU A 23 -14.83 -6.16 1.58
CA LEU A 23 -14.83 -5.78 0.17
C LEU A 23 -13.79 -6.57 -0.63
N LEU A 24 -12.58 -6.77 -0.10
CA LEU A 24 -11.56 -7.61 -0.74
C LEU A 24 -12.05 -9.04 -0.95
N LEU A 25 -12.76 -9.63 0.02
CA LEU A 25 -13.31 -10.99 -0.14
C LEU A 25 -14.34 -11.06 -1.28
N VAL A 26 -15.21 -10.07 -1.39
CA VAL A 26 -16.17 -9.99 -2.51
C VAL A 26 -15.43 -9.89 -3.84
N LEU A 27 -14.41 -9.03 -3.91
CA LEU A 27 -13.61 -8.84 -5.12
C LEU A 27 -12.79 -10.06 -5.50
N VAL A 28 -12.29 -10.84 -4.53
CA VAL A 28 -11.61 -12.12 -4.79
C VAL A 28 -12.56 -13.07 -5.50
N VAL A 29 -13.78 -13.25 -5.00
CA VAL A 29 -14.78 -14.13 -5.62
C VAL A 29 -15.06 -13.67 -7.05
N SER A 30 -15.23 -12.36 -7.28
CA SER A 30 -15.46 -11.85 -8.63
C SER A 30 -14.24 -12.03 -9.55
N ALA A 31 -13.03 -11.76 -9.06
CA ALA A 31 -11.81 -11.85 -9.85
C ALA A 31 -11.51 -13.28 -10.31
N VAL A 32 -11.78 -14.29 -9.49
CA VAL A 32 -11.56 -15.70 -9.88
C VAL A 32 -12.63 -16.24 -10.84
N THR A 33 -13.77 -15.56 -10.97
CA THR A 33 -14.83 -15.91 -11.94
C THR A 33 -14.65 -15.25 -13.30
N LEU A 34 -13.64 -14.39 -13.45
CA LEU A 34 -13.33 -13.73 -14.72
C LEU A 34 -12.85 -14.74 -15.77
N PRO A 35 -13.15 -14.52 -17.06
CA PRO A 35 -12.62 -15.36 -18.12
C PRO A 35 -11.10 -15.24 -18.18
N GLY A 36 -10.36 -16.36 -18.15
CA GLY A 36 -8.88 -16.35 -18.16
C GLY A 36 -8.24 -16.17 -16.78
N ALA A 37 -9.03 -16.10 -15.70
CA ALA A 37 -8.56 -15.97 -14.32
C ALA A 37 -7.57 -17.08 -13.92
N GLU A 38 -7.74 -18.29 -14.46
CA GLU A 38 -6.88 -19.44 -14.19
C GLU A 38 -5.41 -19.17 -14.53
N LYS A 39 -5.14 -18.34 -15.55
CA LYS A 39 -3.78 -17.93 -15.91
C LYS A 39 -3.18 -16.99 -14.87
N GLY A 40 -3.98 -16.06 -14.33
CA GLY A 40 -3.54 -15.17 -13.26
C GLY A 40 -3.30 -15.90 -11.93
N ILE A 41 -4.15 -16.87 -11.59
CA ILE A 41 -3.94 -17.75 -10.42
C ILE A 41 -2.68 -18.60 -10.61
N ALA A 42 -2.50 -19.19 -11.79
CA ALA A 42 -1.27 -19.93 -12.10
C ALA A 42 -0.03 -19.02 -12.04
N PHE A 43 -0.12 -17.79 -12.55
CA PHE A 43 0.98 -16.83 -12.45
C PHE A 43 1.37 -16.53 -10.99
N LEU A 44 0.38 -16.39 -10.11
CA LEU A 44 0.63 -16.07 -8.69
C LEU A 44 1.15 -17.25 -7.87
N PHE A 45 0.59 -18.45 -8.08
CA PHE A 45 0.83 -19.59 -7.18
C PHE A 45 1.65 -20.73 -7.79
N LYS A 46 1.92 -20.73 -9.11
CA LYS A 46 2.79 -21.73 -9.72
C LYS A 46 4.25 -21.25 -9.60
N PRO A 47 5.04 -21.80 -8.68
CA PRO A 47 6.42 -21.36 -8.49
C PRO A 47 7.25 -21.69 -9.73
N ASP A 48 8.02 -20.71 -10.18
CA ASP A 48 9.06 -20.90 -11.18
C ASP A 48 10.43 -20.73 -10.53
N PHE A 49 11.02 -21.85 -10.12
CA PHE A 49 12.31 -21.86 -9.43
C PHE A 49 13.47 -21.35 -10.31
N SER A 50 13.30 -21.27 -11.63
CA SER A 50 14.31 -20.67 -12.51
C SER A 50 14.45 -19.16 -12.29
N LYS A 51 13.41 -18.52 -11.74
CA LYS A 51 13.39 -17.08 -11.43
C LYS A 51 13.85 -16.76 -10.01
N VAL A 52 14.12 -17.77 -9.20
CA VAL A 52 14.60 -17.60 -7.83
C VAL A 52 16.11 -17.36 -7.88
N ASN A 53 16.49 -16.10 -7.82
CA ASN A 53 17.88 -15.65 -7.84
C ASN A 53 18.12 -14.60 -6.73
N GLY A 54 19.37 -14.12 -6.61
CA GLY A 54 19.73 -13.14 -5.58
C GLY A 54 18.91 -11.86 -5.62
N ASP A 55 18.62 -11.35 -6.83
CA ASP A 55 17.81 -10.14 -7.03
C ASP A 55 16.36 -10.35 -6.61
N ALA A 56 15.79 -11.52 -6.92
CA ALA A 56 14.43 -11.89 -6.49
C ALA A 56 14.33 -11.98 -4.96
N PHE A 57 15.36 -12.52 -4.29
CA PHE A 57 15.41 -12.53 -2.82
C PHE A 57 15.53 -11.12 -2.25
N LEU A 58 16.37 -10.27 -2.83
CA LEU A 58 16.54 -8.88 -2.38
C LEU A 58 15.24 -8.09 -2.54
N ALA A 59 14.57 -8.20 -3.68
CA ALA A 59 13.28 -7.55 -3.93
C ALA A 59 12.19 -8.06 -2.97
N ALA A 60 12.13 -9.36 -2.70
CA ALA A 60 11.18 -9.93 -1.75
C ALA A 60 11.43 -9.45 -0.31
N MET A 61 12.69 -9.33 0.10
CA MET A 61 13.03 -8.77 1.41
C MET A 61 12.68 -7.29 1.53
N GLY A 62 13.03 -6.47 0.53
CA GLY A 62 12.66 -5.05 0.49
C GLY A 62 11.15 -4.86 0.59
N GLN A 63 10.39 -5.64 -0.19
CA GLN A 63 8.93 -5.63 -0.11
C GLN A 63 8.39 -6.05 1.26
N ALA A 64 8.99 -7.05 1.91
CA ALA A 64 8.60 -7.46 3.25
C ALA A 64 8.87 -6.36 4.31
N PHE A 65 10.00 -5.65 4.19
CA PHE A 65 10.33 -4.54 5.08
C PHE A 65 9.38 -3.35 4.86
N PHE A 66 9.12 -3.00 3.60
CA PHE A 66 8.20 -1.93 3.23
C PHE A 66 6.77 -2.22 3.71
N SER A 67 6.23 -3.41 3.40
CA SER A 67 4.87 -3.81 3.77
C SER A 67 4.64 -3.76 5.28
N LEU A 68 5.62 -4.23 6.07
CA LEU A 68 5.54 -4.23 7.53
C LEU A 68 6.02 -2.93 8.19
N SER A 69 6.41 -1.92 7.40
CA SER A 69 6.99 -0.67 7.90
C SER A 69 8.21 -0.88 8.82
N LEU A 70 9.03 -1.88 8.51
CA LEU A 70 10.25 -2.25 9.24
C LEU A 70 11.44 -1.38 8.80
N GLY A 71 12.38 -1.14 9.71
CA GLY A 71 13.60 -0.37 9.43
C GLY A 71 13.43 1.15 9.41
N MET A 72 12.22 1.67 9.22
CA MET A 72 11.93 3.11 9.13
C MET A 72 11.64 3.80 10.48
N GLY A 73 11.74 3.07 11.61
CA GLY A 73 11.43 3.61 12.94
C GLY A 73 9.94 3.69 13.31
N CYS A 74 9.03 3.49 12.35
CA CYS A 74 7.57 3.52 12.55
C CYS A 74 7.09 2.65 13.72
N LEU A 75 7.51 1.37 13.73
CA LEU A 75 7.12 0.45 14.79
C LEU A 75 7.74 0.79 16.15
N CYS A 76 8.95 1.36 16.18
CA CYS A 76 9.58 1.83 17.42
C CYS A 76 8.81 3.03 17.99
N THR A 77 8.45 3.99 17.13
CA THR A 77 7.61 5.13 17.51
C THR A 77 6.24 4.69 18.00
N TYR A 78 5.62 3.66 17.42
CA TYR A 78 4.36 3.14 17.94
C TYR A 78 4.51 2.33 19.23
N ALA A 79 5.55 1.52 19.34
CA ALA A 79 5.82 0.74 20.55
C ALA A 79 6.10 1.66 21.76
N SER A 80 6.66 2.86 21.56
CA SER A 80 6.88 3.82 22.65
C SER A 80 5.58 4.34 23.27
N TYR A 81 4.45 4.26 22.55
CA TYR A 81 3.12 4.62 23.05
C TYR A 81 2.38 3.45 23.73
N PHE A 82 2.94 2.24 23.74
CA PHE A 82 2.26 1.07 24.31
C PHE A 82 2.38 1.01 25.83
N LYS A 83 1.36 0.41 26.49
CA LYS A 83 1.41 0.13 27.92
C LYS A 83 2.33 -1.07 28.21
N LYS A 84 2.96 -1.07 29.38
CA LYS A 84 3.95 -2.08 29.81
C LYS A 84 3.43 -3.53 29.84
N ASP A 85 2.12 -3.72 29.93
CA ASP A 85 1.43 -5.01 29.97
C ASP A 85 1.08 -5.57 28.58
N THR A 86 1.40 -4.85 27.50
CA THR A 86 1.09 -5.28 26.13
C THR A 86 1.97 -6.44 25.69
N ASN A 87 1.38 -7.54 25.24
CA ASN A 87 2.11 -8.67 24.66
C ASN A 87 2.58 -8.34 23.23
N LEU A 88 3.78 -7.78 23.12
CA LEU A 88 4.37 -7.36 21.84
C LEU A 88 4.55 -8.51 20.86
N THR A 89 4.93 -9.71 21.32
CA THR A 89 5.14 -10.87 20.46
C THR A 89 3.86 -11.29 19.75
N LYS A 90 2.75 -11.37 20.50
CA LYS A 90 1.43 -11.70 19.93
C LYS A 90 0.99 -10.64 18.93
N THR A 91 1.16 -9.35 19.26
CA THR A 91 0.83 -8.25 18.36
C THR A 91 1.64 -8.31 17.07
N ALA A 92 2.96 -8.53 17.16
CA ALA A 92 3.84 -8.63 15.99
C ALA A 92 3.41 -9.77 15.06
N PHE A 93 3.13 -10.97 15.60
CA PHE A 93 2.68 -12.09 14.79
C PHE A 93 1.32 -11.83 14.13
N SER A 94 0.37 -11.26 14.87
CA SER A 94 -0.95 -10.91 14.31
C SER A 94 -0.86 -9.88 13.20
N VAL A 95 -0.04 -8.84 13.35
CA VAL A 95 0.18 -7.82 12.32
C VAL A 95 0.79 -8.46 11.07
N GLY A 96 1.86 -9.23 11.21
CA GLY A 96 2.51 -9.89 10.08
C GLY A 96 1.60 -10.86 9.33
N ALA A 97 0.79 -11.64 10.06
CA ALA A 97 -0.16 -12.58 9.45
C ALA A 97 -1.29 -11.88 8.69
N ILE A 98 -1.87 -10.81 9.27
CA ILE A 98 -2.95 -10.05 8.62
C ILE A 98 -2.41 -9.31 7.39
N ASP A 99 -1.24 -8.69 7.49
CA ASP A 99 -0.57 -7.99 6.38
C ASP A 99 -0.34 -8.95 5.19
N THR A 100 0.28 -10.10 5.47
CA THR A 100 0.54 -11.13 4.46
C THR A 100 -0.76 -11.65 3.83
N LEU A 101 -1.79 -11.89 4.64
CA LEU A 101 -3.10 -12.35 4.14
C LEU A 101 -3.71 -11.32 3.19
N VAL A 102 -3.72 -10.04 3.56
CA VAL A 102 -4.27 -8.96 2.73
C VAL A 102 -3.46 -8.82 1.43
N ALA A 103 -2.14 -8.94 1.48
CA ALA A 103 -1.28 -8.93 0.29
C ALA A 103 -1.60 -10.09 -0.68
N ILE A 104 -1.80 -11.31 -0.16
CA ILE A 104 -2.20 -12.46 -0.98
C ILE A 104 -3.58 -12.23 -1.61
N LEU A 105 -4.56 -11.75 -0.84
CA LEU A 105 -5.91 -11.43 -1.36
C LEU A 105 -5.85 -10.37 -2.47
N ALA A 106 -5.04 -9.32 -2.29
CA ALA A 106 -4.82 -8.31 -3.31
C ALA A 106 -4.20 -8.90 -4.59
N GLY A 107 -3.21 -9.79 -4.47
CA GLY A 107 -2.64 -10.52 -5.61
C GLY A 107 -3.70 -11.37 -6.36
N VAL A 108 -4.56 -12.06 -5.61
CA VAL A 108 -5.67 -12.87 -6.17
C VAL A 108 -6.74 -12.00 -6.85
N ILE A 109 -6.87 -10.73 -6.49
CA ILE A 109 -7.74 -9.80 -7.22
C ILE A 109 -7.05 -9.32 -8.50
N ILE A 110 -5.81 -8.85 -8.37
CA ILE A 110 -5.12 -8.12 -9.44
C ILE A 110 -4.69 -9.03 -10.59
N PHE A 111 -4.04 -10.18 -10.32
CA PHE A 111 -3.48 -11.01 -11.39
C PHE A 111 -4.57 -11.69 -12.24
N PRO A 112 -5.58 -12.37 -11.68
CA PRO A 112 -6.69 -12.89 -12.47
C PRO A 112 -7.38 -11.82 -13.32
N ALA A 113 -7.59 -10.63 -12.74
CA ALA A 113 -8.17 -9.51 -13.47
C ALA A 113 -7.29 -9.05 -14.64
N ALA A 114 -5.99 -8.86 -14.41
CA ALA A 114 -5.02 -8.45 -15.43
C ALA A 114 -5.00 -9.41 -16.63
N PHE A 115 -4.92 -10.71 -16.36
CA PHE A 115 -4.91 -11.74 -17.42
C PHE A 115 -6.24 -11.82 -18.17
N SER A 116 -7.37 -11.58 -17.49
CA SER A 116 -8.69 -11.55 -18.13
C SER A 116 -8.83 -10.45 -19.16
N VAL A 117 -8.24 -9.28 -18.89
CA VAL A 117 -8.29 -8.11 -19.79
C VAL A 117 -7.07 -8.01 -20.71
N GLY A 118 -6.18 -9.00 -20.69
CA GLY A 118 -4.99 -9.05 -21.55
C GLY A 118 -3.89 -8.05 -21.19
N ILE A 119 -3.87 -7.55 -19.95
CA ILE A 119 -2.83 -6.64 -19.45
C ILE A 119 -1.66 -7.46 -18.89
N GLN A 120 -0.44 -7.03 -19.22
CA GLN A 120 0.76 -7.68 -18.69
C GLN A 120 0.92 -7.38 -17.19
N PRO A 121 1.30 -8.39 -16.38
CA PRO A 121 1.39 -8.26 -14.92
C PRO A 121 2.53 -7.36 -14.43
N ASP A 122 3.39 -6.87 -15.31
CA ASP A 122 4.54 -5.99 -15.06
C ASP A 122 4.26 -4.51 -15.36
N ALA A 123 2.99 -4.11 -15.50
CA ALA A 123 2.57 -2.72 -15.75
C ALA A 123 2.81 -1.74 -14.56
N GLY A 124 3.54 -2.17 -13.53
CA GLY A 124 3.93 -1.35 -12.39
C GLY A 124 2.74 -0.79 -11.59
N PRO A 125 2.89 0.39 -10.96
CA PRO A 125 1.88 0.99 -10.09
C PRO A 125 0.51 1.22 -10.77
N SER A 126 0.49 1.33 -12.10
CA SER A 126 -0.73 1.54 -12.88
C SER A 126 -1.65 0.32 -12.92
N LEU A 127 -1.11 -0.89 -12.67
CA LEU A 127 -1.82 -2.15 -12.83
C LEU A 127 -3.12 -2.21 -12.03
N LEU A 128 -3.09 -1.77 -10.77
CA LEU A 128 -4.26 -1.73 -9.90
C LEU A 128 -5.37 -0.85 -10.49
N PHE A 129 -5.03 0.33 -11.01
CA PHE A 129 -5.99 1.32 -11.50
C PHE A 129 -6.61 0.96 -12.85
N ILE A 130 -5.92 0.14 -13.65
CA ILE A 130 -6.44 -0.34 -14.95
C ILE A 130 -7.26 -1.63 -14.76
N THR A 131 -6.86 -2.51 -13.84
CA THR A 131 -7.50 -3.83 -13.67
C THR A 131 -8.79 -3.76 -12.86
N LEU A 132 -8.81 -3.01 -11.76
CA LEU A 132 -9.94 -2.99 -10.83
C LEU A 132 -11.27 -2.49 -11.43
N PRO A 133 -11.31 -1.48 -12.32
CA PRO A 133 -12.56 -1.10 -12.99
C PRO A 133 -13.25 -2.26 -13.70
N ASN A 134 -12.47 -3.19 -14.28
CA ASN A 134 -13.01 -4.38 -14.94
C ASN A 134 -13.55 -5.39 -13.93
N VAL A 135 -12.88 -5.56 -12.78
CA VAL A 135 -13.38 -6.41 -11.68
C VAL A 135 -14.73 -5.89 -11.18
N PHE A 136 -14.89 -4.58 -10.98
CA PHE A 136 -16.17 -4.01 -10.54
C PHE A 136 -17.28 -4.18 -11.58
N GLN A 137 -16.96 -4.03 -12.87
CA GLN A 137 -17.92 -4.29 -13.95
C GLN A 137 -18.36 -5.76 -13.98
N GLN A 138 -17.45 -6.70 -13.76
CA GLN A 138 -17.82 -8.12 -13.70
C GLN A 138 -18.62 -8.46 -12.43
N ALA A 139 -18.17 -7.97 -11.28
CA ALA A 139 -18.76 -8.23 -9.97
C ALA A 139 -20.20 -7.69 -9.86
N PHE A 140 -20.47 -6.54 -10.48
CA PHE A 140 -21.70 -5.78 -10.29
C PHE A 140 -22.35 -5.34 -11.61
N GLY A 141 -21.99 -5.93 -12.75
CA GLY A 141 -22.43 -5.50 -14.09
C GLY A 141 -23.95 -5.52 -14.30
N ASN A 142 -24.65 -6.41 -13.61
CA ASN A 142 -26.12 -6.50 -13.62
C ASN A 142 -26.80 -5.37 -12.81
N ALA A 143 -26.02 -4.63 -12.02
CA ALA A 143 -26.47 -3.52 -11.19
C ALA A 143 -25.46 -2.38 -11.32
N SER A 144 -25.51 -1.65 -12.43
CA SER A 144 -24.57 -0.57 -12.77
C SER A 144 -24.38 0.45 -11.64
N ILE A 145 -25.44 0.83 -10.92
CA ILE A 145 -25.35 1.71 -9.73
C ILE A 145 -24.51 1.08 -8.62
N LEU A 146 -24.67 -0.22 -8.38
CA LEU A 146 -23.95 -0.96 -7.36
C LEU A 146 -22.46 -1.03 -7.70
N ALA A 147 -22.11 -1.26 -8.98
CA ALA A 147 -20.73 -1.24 -9.46
C ALA A 147 -20.02 0.09 -9.16
N TYR A 148 -20.70 1.21 -9.43
CA TYR A 148 -20.17 2.54 -9.11
C TYR A 148 -19.99 2.75 -7.62
N VAL A 149 -20.98 2.38 -6.80
CA VAL A 149 -20.92 2.54 -5.34
C VAL A 149 -19.76 1.73 -4.76
N PHE A 150 -19.60 0.46 -5.16
CA PHE A 150 -18.52 -0.39 -4.67
C PHE A 150 -17.14 0.05 -5.17
N SER A 151 -17.03 0.53 -6.42
CA SER A 151 -15.78 1.09 -6.94
C SER A 151 -15.37 2.35 -6.18
N VAL A 152 -16.30 3.29 -5.96
CA VAL A 152 -16.03 4.52 -5.21
C VAL A 152 -15.64 4.18 -3.77
N MET A 153 -16.42 3.29 -3.13
CA MET A 153 -16.14 2.84 -1.77
C MET A 153 -14.76 2.18 -1.66
N PHE A 154 -14.37 1.34 -2.63
CA PHE A 154 -13.04 0.74 -2.65
C PHE A 154 -11.94 1.80 -2.70
N TYR A 155 -12.01 2.76 -3.64
CA TYR A 155 -10.96 3.79 -3.75
C TYR A 155 -10.92 4.71 -2.54
N VAL A 156 -12.07 5.01 -1.92
CA VAL A 156 -12.12 5.76 -0.65
C VAL A 156 -11.45 4.97 0.47
N LEU A 157 -11.76 3.68 0.60
CA LEU A 157 -11.15 2.81 1.61
C LEU A 157 -9.65 2.62 1.39
N LEU A 158 -9.22 2.45 0.13
CA LEU A 158 -7.82 2.36 -0.27
C LEU A 158 -7.07 3.66 0.06
N ALA A 159 -7.64 4.82 -0.29
CA ALA A 159 -7.05 6.12 0.03
C ALA A 159 -6.91 6.32 1.54
N LEU A 160 -7.85 5.81 2.34
CA LEU A 160 -7.78 5.91 3.79
C LEU A 160 -6.78 4.94 4.40
N ALA A 161 -6.64 3.73 3.86
CA ALA A 161 -5.56 2.81 4.22
C ALA A 161 -4.18 3.42 3.89
N ALA A 162 -4.03 4.04 2.71
CA ALA A 162 -2.82 4.75 2.34
C ALA A 162 -2.54 5.95 3.27
N LEU A 163 -3.59 6.68 3.66
CA LEU A 163 -3.49 7.80 4.60
C LEU A 163 -3.01 7.34 5.98
N THR A 164 -3.50 6.22 6.50
CA THR A 164 -3.05 5.69 7.80
C THR A 164 -1.57 5.32 7.79
N SER A 165 -1.09 4.70 6.71
CA SER A 165 0.33 4.36 6.54
C SER A 165 1.19 5.61 6.43
N THR A 166 0.74 6.60 5.64
CA THR A 166 1.43 7.89 5.48
C THR A 166 1.56 8.64 6.80
N ILE A 167 0.50 8.64 7.63
CA ILE A 167 0.52 9.28 8.94
C ILE A 167 1.54 8.61 9.87
N SER A 168 1.64 7.29 9.81
CA SER A 168 2.62 6.52 10.58
C SER A 168 4.05 6.92 10.24
N MET A 169 4.38 6.97 8.95
CA MET A 169 5.71 7.36 8.47
C MET A 169 6.02 8.84 8.77
N HIS A 170 5.04 9.72 8.62
CA HIS A 170 5.19 11.15 8.90
C HIS A 170 5.42 11.43 10.39
N GLU A 171 4.78 10.66 11.28
CA GLU A 171 4.96 10.80 12.73
C GLU A 171 6.41 10.51 13.15
N VAL A 172 7.11 9.58 12.49
CA VAL A 172 8.53 9.30 12.79
C VAL A 172 9.39 10.55 12.59
N ALA A 173 9.31 11.16 11.40
CA ALA A 173 10.07 12.36 11.08
C ALA A 173 9.64 13.56 11.95
N THR A 174 8.34 13.68 12.23
CA THR A 174 7.81 14.75 13.08
C THR A 174 8.28 14.62 14.53
N ALA A 175 8.28 13.40 15.08
CA ALA A 175 8.74 13.13 16.44
C ALA A 175 10.23 13.42 16.57
N TYR A 176 11.05 12.97 15.61
CA TYR A 176 12.48 13.28 15.58
C TYR A 176 12.76 14.79 15.59
N LEU A 177 12.10 15.58 14.73
CA LEU A 177 12.26 17.04 14.71
C LEU A 177 11.73 17.72 15.97
N HIS A 178 10.71 17.14 16.61
CA HIS A 178 10.15 17.67 17.85
C HIS A 178 11.11 17.47 19.03
N GLU A 179 11.68 16.27 19.15
CA GLU A 179 12.51 15.86 20.28
C GLU A 179 13.95 16.38 20.15
N GLU A 180 14.58 16.21 18.99
CA GLU A 180 15.99 16.57 18.79
C GLU A 180 16.18 18.08 18.62
N PHE A 181 15.32 18.72 17.83
CA PHE A 181 15.45 20.15 17.50
C PHE A 181 14.55 21.04 18.36
N ASN A 182 13.83 20.47 19.34
CA ASN A 182 12.91 21.20 20.24
C ASN A 182 11.87 22.06 19.50
N PHE A 183 11.50 21.69 18.27
CA PHE A 183 10.47 22.40 17.51
C PHE A 183 9.09 22.14 18.09
N THR A 184 8.16 23.08 17.96
CA THR A 184 6.76 22.76 18.27
C THR A 184 6.25 21.69 17.29
N ARG A 185 5.40 20.75 17.76
CA ARG A 185 4.82 19.69 16.90
C ARG A 185 4.21 20.23 15.60
N SER A 186 3.55 21.38 15.66
CA SER A 186 2.97 22.04 14.50
C SER A 186 4.03 22.51 13.49
N LYS A 187 5.15 23.08 13.97
CA LYS A 187 6.27 23.51 13.12
C LYS A 187 6.94 22.30 12.48
N ALA A 188 7.28 21.29 13.27
CA ALA A 188 7.89 20.04 12.79
C ALA A 188 7.02 19.39 11.69
N ALA A 189 5.72 19.22 11.95
CA ALA A 189 4.81 18.59 11.00
C ALA A 189 4.71 19.36 9.68
N ARG A 190 4.67 20.70 9.72
CA ARG A 190 4.63 21.53 8.50
C ARG A 190 5.90 21.42 7.68
N ILE A 191 7.07 21.36 8.33
CA ILE A 191 8.36 21.18 7.64
C ILE A 191 8.39 19.83 6.92
N VAL A 192 8.04 18.74 7.61
CA VAL A 192 7.99 17.40 7.02
C VAL A 192 6.99 17.37 5.86
N THR A 193 5.76 17.89 6.05
CA THR A 193 4.76 17.95 4.97
C THR A 193 5.25 18.76 3.78
N GLY A 194 5.88 19.91 4.00
CA GLY A 194 6.45 20.74 2.93
C GLY A 194 7.53 19.99 2.14
N GLY A 195 8.44 19.29 2.83
CA GLY A 195 9.47 18.46 2.21
C GLY A 195 8.88 17.30 1.40
N CYS A 196 7.91 16.57 1.97
CA CYS A 196 7.25 15.46 1.28
C CYS A 196 6.49 15.94 0.04
N ILE A 197 5.78 17.07 0.10
CA ILE A 197 5.08 17.64 -1.07
C ILE A 197 6.10 18.05 -2.14
N PHE A 198 7.17 18.74 -1.74
CA PHE A 198 8.20 19.18 -2.67
C PHE A 198 8.81 18.00 -3.44
N LEU A 199 9.29 16.97 -2.72
CA LEU A 199 9.84 15.77 -3.36
C LEU A 199 8.78 15.00 -4.15
N GLY A 200 7.58 14.84 -3.60
CA GLY A 200 6.47 14.12 -4.23
C GLY A 200 6.02 14.74 -5.56
N VAL A 201 6.10 16.05 -5.73
CA VAL A 201 5.83 16.72 -7.02
C VAL A 201 6.82 16.25 -8.09
N PHE A 202 8.11 16.16 -7.78
CA PHE A 202 9.10 15.67 -8.75
C PHE A 202 8.92 14.19 -9.07
N CYS A 203 8.61 13.36 -8.07
CA CYS A 203 8.28 11.94 -8.29
C CYS A 203 7.07 11.81 -9.23
N SER A 204 6.00 12.58 -8.98
CA SER A 204 4.79 12.58 -9.80
C SER A 204 5.07 13.02 -11.24
N LEU A 205 5.83 14.10 -11.42
CA LEU A 205 6.21 14.59 -12.75
C LEU A 205 7.09 13.59 -13.53
N SER A 206 7.91 12.79 -12.83
CA SER A 206 8.74 11.75 -13.46
C SER A 206 7.94 10.61 -14.06
N LEU A 207 6.69 10.39 -13.62
CA LEU A 207 5.78 9.42 -14.23
C LEU A 207 5.10 9.95 -15.51
N GLY A 208 5.26 11.24 -15.81
CA GLY A 208 4.63 11.91 -16.96
C GLY A 208 5.63 12.73 -17.78
N VAL A 209 5.56 14.06 -17.65
CA VAL A 209 6.31 15.00 -18.51
C VAL A 209 7.83 14.86 -18.37
N MET A 210 8.33 14.48 -17.19
CA MET A 210 9.77 14.29 -16.94
C MET A 210 10.23 12.84 -17.11
N LYS A 211 9.45 11.97 -17.76
CA LYS A 211 9.79 10.55 -17.89
C LYS A 211 11.13 10.28 -18.58
N GLU A 212 11.55 11.17 -19.49
CA GLU A 212 12.85 11.06 -20.19
C GLU A 212 14.04 11.48 -19.31
N HIS A 213 13.80 12.20 -18.22
CA HIS A 213 14.84 12.66 -17.31
C HIS A 213 15.15 11.54 -16.30
N THR A 214 16.13 10.72 -16.65
CA THR A 214 16.57 9.60 -15.82
C THR A 214 17.89 9.93 -15.11
N ILE A 215 18.02 9.42 -13.89
CA ILE A 215 19.25 9.46 -13.10
C ILE A 215 19.64 8.01 -12.83
N LEU A 216 20.86 7.62 -13.23
CA LEU A 216 21.32 6.22 -13.17
C LEU A 216 20.42 5.24 -13.95
N GLY A 217 19.74 5.72 -14.99
CA GLY A 217 18.81 4.93 -15.80
C GLY A 217 17.42 4.74 -15.19
N LEU A 218 17.15 5.32 -14.01
CA LEU A 218 15.85 5.28 -13.34
C LEU A 218 15.16 6.64 -13.38
N GLY A 219 13.84 6.66 -13.52
CA GLY A 219 13.05 7.86 -13.26
C GLY A 219 13.15 8.26 -11.79
N LEU A 220 12.85 9.52 -11.44
CA LEU A 220 12.96 9.97 -10.04
C LEU A 220 12.09 9.15 -9.08
N PHE A 221 10.88 8.75 -9.49
CA PHE A 221 10.02 7.87 -8.70
C PHE A 221 10.72 6.54 -8.40
N ASP A 222 11.21 5.85 -9.42
CA ASP A 222 11.86 4.54 -9.28
C ASP A 222 13.19 4.65 -8.50
N LEU A 223 13.92 5.75 -8.66
CA LEU A 223 15.16 5.99 -7.92
C LEU A 223 14.90 6.15 -6.42
N PHE A 224 13.90 6.94 -6.03
CA PHE A 224 13.57 7.11 -4.62
C PHE A 224 13.02 5.81 -4.02
N ASP A 225 12.20 5.07 -4.76
CA ASP A 225 11.73 3.75 -4.35
C ASP A 225 12.92 2.81 -4.11
N PHE A 226 13.84 2.70 -5.07
CA PHE A 226 15.03 1.85 -4.95
C PHE A 226 15.95 2.20 -3.77
N VAL A 227 16.15 3.49 -3.47
CA VAL A 227 17.02 3.94 -2.38
C VAL A 227 16.37 3.76 -1.00
N THR A 228 15.03 3.71 -0.94
CA THR A 228 14.27 3.63 0.32
C THR A 228 13.69 2.24 0.62
N ALA A 229 13.75 1.32 -0.34
CA ALA A 229 13.32 -0.08 -0.24
C ALA A 229 14.20 -0.94 0.68
#